data_AF-K0JQY2-F1
#
_entry.id   AF-K0JQY2-F1
#
_cell.length_a   1.000
_cell.length_b   1.000
_cell.length_c   1.000
_cell.angle_alpha   90.00
_cell.angle_beta   90.00
_cell.angle_gamma   90.00
#
_symmetry.space_group_name_H-M   'P 1'
#
loop_
_entity.id
_entity.type
_entity.pdbx_description
1 polymer ?
#
loop_
_entity_poly.entity_id
_entity_poly.type
_entity_poly.pdbx_seq_one_letter_code
_entity_poly.pdbx_strand_id
1 'polypeptide(L)'
;MMLYRFAPPRWKNGRRTAGENRKGTAVRLSGPISEILAELRRGRGLTQDDLAERLHAASGNTSVTREEVSRWERGKRIPGPYWRSWLGQVLDTPQHELERAAAIERAARRRD
;
A
#
# COMPACT_ATOMS: atom_id res chain seq x y z
N MET A 1 0.26 -31.07 -0.18
CA MET A 1 -0.91 -30.26 0.23
C MET A 1 -0.49 -29.37 1.39
N MET A 2 -0.16 -28.09 1.15
CA MET A 2 0.02 -27.13 2.25
C MET A 2 -1.32 -26.48 2.56
N LEU A 3 -1.97 -26.97 3.61
CA LEU A 3 -3.10 -26.33 4.24
C LEU A 3 -2.62 -25.05 4.91
N TYR A 4 -2.79 -23.90 4.25
CA TYR A 4 -2.71 -22.60 4.93
C TYR A 4 -3.99 -22.45 5.77
N ARG A 5 -3.93 -22.92 7.01
CA ARG A 5 -4.91 -22.63 8.07
C ARG A 5 -4.73 -21.18 8.48
N PHE A 6 -5.45 -20.23 7.89
CA PHE A 6 -5.36 -18.82 8.30
C PHE A 6 -6.72 -18.29 8.70
N ALA A 7 -6.90 -18.13 10.02
CA ALA A 7 -7.99 -17.35 10.57
C ALA A 7 -7.95 -15.94 9.97
N PRO A 8 -9.10 -15.35 9.60
CA PRO A 8 -9.13 -13.95 9.18
C PRO A 8 -8.47 -13.11 10.28
N PRO A 9 -7.62 -12.11 9.96
CA PRO A 9 -7.09 -11.24 10.98
C PRO A 9 -8.30 -10.63 11.72
N ARG A 10 -8.32 -10.69 13.05
CA ARG A 10 -9.31 -9.95 13.83
C ARG A 10 -8.96 -8.48 13.73
N TRP A 11 -9.39 -7.81 12.66
CA TRP A 11 -9.25 -6.37 12.52
C TRP A 11 -10.09 -5.73 13.62
N LYS A 12 -9.41 -5.13 14.60
CA LYS A 12 -10.05 -4.13 15.44
C LYS A 12 -10.32 -2.91 14.56
N ASN A 13 -11.42 -2.91 13.81
CA ASN A 13 -12.14 -1.66 13.56
C ASN A 13 -12.76 -1.25 14.90
N GLY A 14 -11.89 -0.82 15.81
CA GLY A 14 -12.26 -0.09 17.00
C GLY A 14 -12.98 1.14 16.50
N ARG A 15 -14.29 1.17 16.78
CA ARG A 15 -15.15 2.35 16.86
C ARG A 15 -14.39 3.67 16.70
N ARG A 16 -14.82 4.48 15.73
CA ARG A 16 -14.63 5.94 15.74
C ARG A 16 -14.88 6.46 17.15
N THR A 17 -13.82 6.74 17.91
CA THR A 17 -13.91 7.62 19.07
C THR A 17 -13.58 9.01 18.56
N ALA A 18 -14.58 9.88 18.65
CA ALA A 18 -14.39 11.32 18.60
C ALA A 18 -13.23 11.69 19.54
N GLY A 19 -12.37 12.59 19.08
CA GLY A 19 -11.35 13.22 19.92
C GLY A 19 -10.03 12.47 20.02
N GLU A 20 -9.29 12.33 18.93
CA GLU A 20 -7.84 12.28 19.06
C GLU A 20 -7.16 13.01 17.89
N ASN A 21 -7.05 14.32 18.08
CA ASN A 21 -6.17 15.22 17.36
C ASN A 21 -4.70 14.82 17.64
N ARG A 22 -4.26 13.68 17.12
CA ARG A 22 -2.85 13.46 16.87
C ARG A 22 -2.62 13.93 15.45
N LYS A 23 -2.00 15.11 15.33
CA LYS A 23 -1.23 15.48 14.14
C LYS A 23 -0.17 14.40 13.92
N GLY A 24 -0.57 13.27 13.34
CA GLY A 24 0.31 12.18 12.97
C GLY A 24 1.32 12.79 12.03
N THR A 25 2.58 12.76 12.44
CA THR A 25 3.77 13.20 11.71
C THR A 25 3.52 13.00 10.23
N ALA A 26 3.28 14.08 9.48
CA ALA A 26 3.17 14.01 8.04
C ALA A 26 4.55 13.62 7.52
N VAL A 27 4.82 12.31 7.50
CA VAL A 27 5.98 11.76 6.82
C VAL A 27 5.77 12.15 5.37
N ARG A 28 6.41 13.24 4.94
CA ARG A 28 6.47 13.56 3.53
C ARG A 28 7.20 12.41 2.87
N LEU A 29 6.47 11.61 2.12
CA LEU A 29 7.06 10.56 1.33
C LEU A 29 7.80 11.24 0.19
N SER A 30 9.13 11.14 0.22
CA SER A 30 10.00 11.73 -0.79
C SER A 30 10.61 10.61 -1.61
N GLY A 31 10.26 10.54 -2.88
CA GLY A 31 10.84 9.56 -3.80
C GLY A 31 9.83 8.93 -4.75
N PRO A 32 10.29 7.96 -5.55
CA PRO A 32 9.43 7.17 -6.42
C PRO A 32 8.47 6.28 -5.61
N ILE A 33 7.28 6.03 -6.16
CA ILE A 33 6.28 5.16 -5.51
C ILE A 33 6.77 3.72 -5.26
N SER A 34 7.70 3.23 -6.08
CA SER A 34 8.27 1.88 -5.94
C SER A 34 8.97 1.68 -4.60
N GLU A 35 9.86 2.62 -4.24
CA GLU A 35 10.62 2.61 -2.98
C GLU A 35 9.70 2.86 -1.79
N ILE A 36 8.85 3.89 -1.88
CA ILE A 36 7.91 4.27 -0.83
C ILE A 36 6.97 3.11 -0.46
N LEU A 37 6.48 2.34 -1.44
CA LEU A 37 5.62 1.19 -1.15
C LEU A 37 6.36 0.10 -0.37
N ALA A 38 7.60 -0.20 -0.75
CA ALA A 38 8.40 -1.20 -0.06
C ALA A 38 8.70 -0.75 1.39
N GLU A 39 9.01 0.53 1.59
CA GLU A 39 9.25 1.12 2.92
C GLU A 39 7.99 1.09 3.80
N LEU A 40 6.86 1.58 3.29
CA LEU A 40 5.59 1.61 4.03
C LEU A 40 5.14 0.20 4.44
N ARG A 41 5.33 -0.77 3.56
CA ARG A 41 5.02 -2.19 3.81
C ARG A 41 5.93 -2.76 4.90
N ARG A 42 7.26 -2.60 4.76
CA ARG A 42 8.24 -3.10 5.73
C ARG A 42 8.11 -2.43 7.09
N GLY A 43 7.86 -1.13 7.14
CA GLY A 43 7.62 -0.37 8.37
C GLY A 43 6.37 -0.85 9.14
N ARG A 44 5.46 -1.56 8.48
CA ARG A 44 4.28 -2.21 9.08
C ARG A 44 4.46 -3.71 9.33
N GLY A 45 5.66 -4.24 9.11
CA GLY A 45 5.97 -5.65 9.29
C GLY A 45 5.25 -6.59 8.29
N LEU A 46 4.81 -6.06 7.15
CA LEU A 46 4.04 -6.83 6.17
C LEU A 46 4.96 -7.50 5.15
N THR A 47 4.66 -8.73 4.77
CA THR A 47 5.21 -9.36 3.56
C THR A 47 4.47 -8.87 2.31
N GLN A 48 5.00 -9.19 1.11
CA GLN A 48 4.32 -8.86 -0.14
C GLN A 48 2.98 -9.61 -0.28
N ASP A 49 2.92 -10.85 0.19
CA ASP A 49 1.70 -11.65 0.27
C ASP A 49 0.68 -11.02 1.24
N ASP A 50 1.12 -10.62 2.44
CA ASP A 50 0.23 -9.93 3.40
C ASP A 50 -0.38 -8.66 2.79
N LEU A 51 0.40 -7.89 2.02
CA LEU A 51 -0.11 -6.70 1.35
C LEU A 51 -1.14 -7.05 0.28
N ALA A 52 -0.90 -8.09 -0.53
CA ALA A 52 -1.85 -8.55 -1.53
C ALA A 52 -3.16 -9.01 -0.89
N GLU A 53 -3.10 -9.82 0.17
CA GLU A 53 -4.28 -10.28 0.92
C GLU A 53 -5.07 -9.13 1.53
N ARG A 54 -4.39 -8.13 2.10
CA ARG A 54 -5.05 -6.93 2.63
C ARG A 54 -5.73 -6.11 1.55
N LEU A 55 -5.13 -6.02 0.37
CA LEU A 55 -5.75 -5.36 -0.78
C LEU A 55 -6.98 -6.14 -1.28
N HIS A 56 -6.96 -7.47 -1.26
CA HIS A 56 -8.15 -8.28 -1.57
C HIS A 56 -9.26 -8.01 -0.58
N ALA A 57 -8.96 -8.08 0.72
CA ALA A 57 -9.92 -7.88 1.78
C ALA A 57 -10.54 -6.48 1.76
N ALA A 58 -9.75 -5.44 1.46
CA ALA A 58 -10.23 -4.07 1.40
C ALA A 58 -11.03 -3.79 0.12
N SER A 59 -10.53 -4.24 -1.04
CA SER A 59 -11.12 -3.88 -2.35
C SER A 59 -12.22 -4.83 -2.83
N GLY A 60 -12.35 -6.02 -2.21
CA GLY A 60 -13.18 -7.11 -2.73
C GLY A 60 -12.67 -7.70 -4.05
N ASN A 61 -11.50 -7.25 -4.54
CA ASN A 61 -10.94 -7.65 -5.83
C ASN A 61 -9.67 -8.47 -5.62
N THR A 62 -9.69 -9.72 -6.08
CA THR A 62 -8.58 -10.68 -5.94
C THR A 62 -7.54 -10.59 -7.06
N SER A 63 -7.67 -9.63 -7.99
CA SER A 63 -6.80 -9.53 -9.18
C SER A 63 -5.35 -9.12 -8.88
N VAL A 64 -5.07 -8.53 -7.72
CA VAL A 64 -3.69 -8.15 -7.35
C VAL A 64 -2.97 -9.35 -6.74
N THR A 65 -1.85 -9.80 -7.30
CA THR A 65 -1.07 -10.89 -6.68
C THR A 65 0.16 -10.35 -5.97
N ARG A 66 0.82 -11.20 -5.18
CA ARG A 66 2.16 -10.92 -4.65
C ARG A 66 3.14 -10.50 -5.74
N GLU A 67 3.12 -11.15 -6.91
CA GLU A 67 3.97 -10.78 -8.05
C GLU A 67 3.66 -9.38 -8.55
N GLU A 68 2.39 -8.98 -8.58
CA GLU A 68 1.96 -7.64 -8.96
C GLU A 68 2.47 -6.59 -7.96
N VAL A 69 2.34 -6.86 -6.66
CA VAL A 69 2.96 -6.04 -5.59
C VAL A 69 4.48 -5.93 -5.81
N SER A 70 5.13 -7.05 -6.09
CA SER A 70 6.57 -7.10 -6.34
C SER A 70 6.98 -6.32 -7.59
N ARG A 71 6.15 -6.30 -8.66
CA ARG A 71 6.36 -5.45 -9.84
C ARG A 71 6.24 -3.97 -9.51
N TRP A 72 5.34 -3.59 -8.60
CA TRP A 72 5.22 -2.21 -8.14
C TRP A 72 6.43 -1.77 -7.33
N GLU A 73 6.84 -2.57 -6.34
CA GLU A 73 7.98 -2.26 -5.47
C GLU A 73 9.32 -2.20 -6.21
N ARG A 74 9.47 -2.97 -7.30
CA ARG A 74 10.67 -2.94 -8.15
C ARG A 74 10.62 -1.87 -9.24
N GLY A 75 9.60 -1.02 -9.26
CA GLY A 75 9.44 -0.01 -10.31
C GLY A 75 9.23 -0.60 -11.70
N LYS A 76 8.83 -1.87 -11.84
CA LYS A 76 8.48 -2.44 -13.16
C LYS A 76 7.14 -1.91 -13.64
N ARG A 77 6.21 -1.66 -12.73
CA ARG A 77 4.88 -1.11 -13.04
C ARG A 77 4.46 -0.07 -12.00
N ILE A 78 3.81 1.00 -12.45
CA ILE A 78 3.21 1.99 -11.56
C ILE A 78 1.79 1.53 -11.22
N PRO A 79 1.40 1.45 -9.94
CA PRO A 79 0.03 1.10 -9.58
C PRO A 79 -0.98 2.10 -10.16
N GLY A 80 -2.09 1.58 -10.69
CA GLY A 80 -3.16 2.40 -11.25
C GLY A 80 -3.85 3.29 -10.21
N PRO A 81 -4.65 4.30 -10.60
CA PRO A 81 -5.39 5.16 -9.65
C PRO A 81 -6.25 4.35 -8.67
N TYR A 82 -6.98 3.36 -9.18
CA TYR A 82 -7.81 2.45 -8.37
C TYR A 82 -7.01 1.79 -7.24
N TRP A 83 -5.90 1.12 -7.58
CA TRP A 83 -5.06 0.45 -6.59
C TRP A 83 -4.35 1.43 -5.65
N ARG A 84 -4.01 2.65 -6.11
CA ARG A 84 -3.43 3.68 -5.22
C ARG A 84 -4.39 4.13 -4.12
N SER A 85 -5.69 4.21 -4.39
CA SER A 85 -6.68 4.51 -3.34
C SER A 85 -6.73 3.41 -2.28
N TRP A 86 -6.75 2.14 -2.70
CA TRP A 86 -6.71 0.99 -1.77
C TRP A 86 -5.38 0.85 -1.03
N LEU A 87 -4.26 1.11 -1.70
CA LEU A 87 -2.95 1.16 -1.06
C LEU A 87 -2.89 2.23 0.03
N GLY A 88 -3.48 3.42 -0.21
CA GLY A 88 -3.56 4.47 0.79
C GLY A 88 -4.33 4.03 2.03
N GLN A 89 -5.45 3.33 1.85
CA GLN A 89 -6.24 2.79 2.96
C GLN A 89 -5.50 1.68 3.72
N VAL A 90 -4.94 0.70 3.01
CA VAL A 90 -4.27 -0.48 3.62
C VAL A 90 -2.95 -0.10 4.30
N LEU A 91 -2.21 0.84 3.72
CA LEU A 91 -0.94 1.33 4.24
C LEU A 91 -1.11 2.59 5.09
N ASP A 92 -2.33 2.94 5.51
CA ASP A 92 -2.63 4.11 6.35
C ASP A 92 -1.83 5.36 5.92
N THR A 93 -1.93 5.67 4.64
CA THR A 93 -1.16 6.72 3.96
C THR A 93 -2.13 7.57 3.14
N PRO A 94 -2.09 8.91 3.24
CA PRO A 94 -2.95 9.77 2.44
C PRO A 94 -2.79 9.49 0.94
N GLN A 95 -3.91 9.31 0.23
CA GLN A 95 -3.91 8.96 -1.20
C GLN A 95 -3.08 9.95 -2.04
N HIS A 96 -3.14 11.24 -1.71
CA HIS A 96 -2.41 12.29 -2.42
C HIS A 96 -0.88 12.13 -2.33
N GLU A 97 -0.35 11.52 -1.26
CA GLU A 97 1.09 11.24 -1.13
C GLU A 97 1.50 10.17 -2.16
N LEU A 98 0.71 9.10 -2.28
CA LEU A 98 0.94 8.05 -3.27
C LEU A 98 0.78 8.57 -4.71
N GLU A 99 -0.15 9.51 -4.94
CA GLU A 99 -0.29 10.16 -6.24
C GLU A 99 0.93 10.99 -6.62
N ARG A 100 1.48 11.77 -5.66
CA ARG A 100 2.73 12.50 -5.87
C ARG A 100 3.91 11.58 -6.15
N ALA A 101 4.08 10.52 -5.35
CA ALA A 101 5.13 9.53 -5.56
C ALA A 101 5.02 8.86 -6.95
N ALA A 102 3.80 8.56 -7.40
CA ALA A 102 3.56 8.03 -8.73
C ALA A 102 3.87 9.04 -9.85
N ALA A 103 3.67 10.33 -9.60
CA ALA A 103 4.04 11.39 -10.55
C ALA A 103 5.58 11.53 -10.66
N ILE A 104 6.30 11.45 -9.54
CA ILE A 104 7.77 11.43 -9.48
C ILE A 104 8.32 10.25 -10.29
N GLU A 105 7.82 9.04 -10.04
CA GLU A 105 8.21 7.83 -10.78
C GLU A 105 7.96 7.97 -12.30
N ARG A 106 6.81 8.52 -12.72
CA ARG A 106 6.54 8.78 -14.14
C ARG A 106 7.50 9.80 -14.74
N ALA A 107 7.88 10.81 -13.98
CA ALA A 107 8.81 11.84 -14.44
C ALA A 107 10.23 11.28 -14.59
N ALA A 108 10.67 10.41 -13.66
CA ALA A 108 11.95 9.71 -13.76
C ALA A 108 12.03 8.86 -15.03
N ARG A 109 11.02 8.03 -15.30
CA ARG A 109 10.95 7.18 -16.50
C ARG A 109 10.92 7.91 -17.84
N ARG A 110 10.62 9.22 -17.86
CA ARG A 110 10.66 10.03 -19.08
C ARG A 110 12.06 10.61 -19.35
N ARG A 111 12.94 10.57 -18.36
CA ARG A 111 14.31 11.12 -18.43
C ARG A 111 15.34 10.06 -18.79
N ASP A 112 15.00 8.79 -18.57
CA ASP A 112 15.77 7.60 -18.99
C ASP A 112 15.44 7.21 -20.44
#